data_AF-A0A1G2U4H9-F1
#
_entry.id   AF-A0A1G2U4H9-F1
#
_cell.length_a   1.000
_cell.length_b   1.000
_cell.length_c   1.000
_cell.angle_alpha   90.00
_cell.angle_beta   90.00
_cell.angle_gamma   90.00
#
_symmetry.space_group_name_H-M   'P 1'
#
loop_
_entity.id
_entity.type
_entity.pdbx_description
1 polymer ?
#
loop_
_entity_poly.entity_id
_entity_poly.type
_entity_poly.pdbx_seq_one_letter_code
_entity_poly.pdbx_strand_id
1 'polypeptide(L)'
;MRSPVVIKQSPLILIRRIVEVEVLISISLFVASFLTNYEQLYKSFTFGRVLRYDIFLFVTASLVQLLITVLVFFLWHSEEYRVKEKEIIHRRGLWGTKEKSIMLKNVSSVEYKRSPLEFLLGYGTIVLWSNGSGTPFYIRSVDQGEIYANIIKDAVDLALNRPREAAKRLPVLDMILEGEHGKLEFKQTFRWDAKSKASSKELERAAMKSVAAFLNTEGGTLLVGITDAGKIHGMEEDYQSLVRKDRDGFENHFSQCVKHMIGIESRQYISVLFEKIDEKDVCLIEVSPSPKPVYLKANGNEEFFIRTGNTTSPLKISEVNSYIDSHWSKT
;
A
#
# COMPACT_ATOMS: atom_id res chain seq x y z
N MET A 1 -0.99 7.78 -14.86
CA MET A 1 0.19 6.88 -14.75
C MET A 1 0.95 6.82 -16.07
N ARG A 2 2.19 7.31 -16.11
CA ARG A 2 3.05 7.29 -17.33
C ARG A 2 3.59 5.90 -17.71
N SER A 3 3.41 4.87 -16.87
CA SER A 3 3.83 3.49 -17.17
C SER A 3 2.85 2.48 -16.57
N PRO A 4 2.55 1.35 -17.26
CA PRO A 4 1.63 0.33 -16.76
C PRO A 4 2.25 -0.45 -15.60
N VAL A 5 1.46 -0.73 -14.55
CA VAL A 5 1.87 -1.63 -13.46
C VAL A 5 1.73 -3.06 -13.96
N VAL A 6 2.80 -3.85 -13.87
CA VAL A 6 2.82 -5.26 -14.28
C VAL A 6 2.71 -6.14 -13.04
N ILE A 7 1.71 -7.01 -13.02
CA ILE A 7 1.46 -7.98 -11.95
C ILE A 7 1.76 -9.37 -12.51
N LYS A 8 2.65 -10.10 -11.83
CA LYS A 8 2.97 -11.50 -12.14
C LYS A 8 2.44 -12.44 -11.06
N GLN A 9 2.27 -13.71 -11.42
CA GLN A 9 1.96 -14.76 -10.45
C GLN A 9 3.14 -14.96 -9.49
N SER A 10 2.84 -15.36 -8.25
CA SER A 10 3.83 -15.68 -7.23
C SER A 10 4.72 -16.85 -7.70
N PRO A 11 6.04 -16.83 -7.44
CA PRO A 11 6.94 -17.95 -7.68
C PRO A 11 6.54 -19.23 -6.92
N LEU A 12 5.82 -19.11 -5.80
CA LEU A 12 5.35 -20.28 -5.04
C LEU A 12 4.36 -21.14 -5.84
N ILE A 13 3.63 -20.52 -6.78
CA ILE A 13 2.75 -21.25 -7.71
C ILE A 13 3.56 -22.08 -8.70
N LEU A 14 4.72 -21.60 -9.14
CA LEU A 14 5.61 -22.38 -9.99
C LEU A 14 6.03 -23.65 -9.26
N ILE A 15 6.49 -23.54 -8.02
CA ILE A 15 6.90 -24.68 -7.19
C ILE A 15 5.73 -25.65 -7.01
N ARG A 16 4.56 -25.14 -6.63
CA ARG A 16 3.36 -25.97 -6.46
C ARG A 16 2.97 -26.71 -7.73
N ARG A 17 2.97 -26.04 -8.90
CA ARG A 17 2.65 -26.66 -10.19
C ARG A 17 3.66 -27.72 -10.59
N ILE A 18 4.95 -27.50 -10.31
CA ILE A 18 6.00 -28.50 -10.54
C ILE A 18 5.69 -29.75 -9.72
N VAL A 19 5.43 -29.61 -8.42
CA VAL A 19 5.11 -30.73 -7.53
C VAL A 19 3.83 -31.45 -7.98
N GLU A 20 2.77 -30.73 -8.32
CA GLU A 20 1.51 -31.32 -8.81
C GLU A 20 1.74 -32.15 -10.08
N VAL A 21 2.50 -31.62 -11.05
CA VAL A 21 2.81 -32.33 -12.30
C VAL A 21 3.70 -33.55 -12.04
N GLU A 22 4.72 -33.42 -11.19
CA GLU A 22 5.60 -34.54 -10.82
C GLU A 22 4.84 -35.68 -10.14
N VAL A 23 3.93 -35.37 -9.21
CA VAL A 23 3.08 -36.37 -8.54
C VAL A 23 2.15 -37.05 -9.55
N LEU A 24 1.48 -36.27 -10.42
CA LEU A 24 0.59 -36.83 -11.44
C LEU A 24 1.31 -37.75 -12.42
N ILE A 25 2.51 -37.36 -12.87
CA ILE A 25 3.33 -38.18 -13.77
C ILE A 25 3.81 -39.44 -13.04
N SER A 26 4.24 -39.31 -11.79
CA SER A 26 4.66 -40.46 -10.98
C SER A 26 3.53 -41.47 -10.80
N ILE A 27 2.31 -41.00 -10.50
CA ILE A 27 1.11 -41.85 -10.41
C ILE A 27 0.81 -42.49 -11.77
N SER A 28 0.87 -41.72 -12.85
CA SER A 28 0.58 -42.21 -14.20
C SER A 28 1.58 -43.29 -14.64
N LEU A 29 2.87 -43.10 -14.38
CA LEU A 29 3.92 -44.09 -14.61
C LEU A 29 3.73 -45.30 -13.69
N PHE A 30 3.39 -45.09 -12.42
CA PHE A 30 3.10 -46.22 -11.52
C PHE A 30 1.94 -47.07 -12.03
N VAL A 31 0.83 -46.46 -12.48
CA VAL A 31 -0.32 -47.18 -13.05
C VAL A 31 0.06 -47.89 -14.35
N ALA A 32 0.79 -47.23 -15.25
CA ALA A 32 1.23 -47.83 -16.50
C ALA A 32 2.18 -49.02 -16.30
N SER A 33 2.91 -49.08 -15.17
CA SER A 33 3.79 -50.20 -14.83
C SER A 33 3.04 -51.53 -14.64
N PHE A 34 1.75 -51.47 -14.27
CA PHE A 34 0.89 -52.66 -14.18
C PHE A 34 0.43 -53.17 -15.54
N LEU A 35 0.41 -52.31 -16.57
CA LEU A 35 -0.07 -52.66 -17.91
C LEU A 35 1.05 -53.17 -18.82
N THR A 36 2.28 -52.72 -18.60
CA THR A 36 3.40 -53.04 -19.49
C THR A 36 4.71 -53.06 -18.72
N ASN A 37 5.54 -54.08 -18.97
CA ASN A 37 6.88 -54.16 -18.41
C ASN A 37 7.83 -53.21 -19.18
N TYR A 38 8.27 -52.16 -18.50
CA TYR A 38 9.15 -51.14 -19.08
C TYR A 38 10.50 -51.66 -19.57
N GLU A 39 11.06 -52.66 -18.89
CA GLU A 39 12.33 -53.27 -19.29
C GLU A 39 12.17 -54.06 -20.60
N GLN A 40 11.07 -54.80 -20.72
CA GLN A 40 10.75 -55.53 -21.95
C GLN A 40 10.48 -54.58 -23.11
N LEU A 41 9.75 -53.49 -22.87
CA LEU A 41 9.50 -52.45 -23.86
C LEU A 41 10.83 -51.81 -24.33
N TYR A 42 11.73 -51.46 -23.41
CA TYR A 42 13.04 -50.91 -23.74
C TYR A 42 13.89 -51.86 -24.60
N LYS A 43 13.93 -53.15 -24.25
CA LYS A 43 14.69 -54.17 -25.01
C LYS A 43 14.18 -54.38 -26.44
N SER A 44 12.93 -54.01 -26.73
CA SER A 44 12.36 -54.10 -28.08
C SER A 44 12.87 -52.99 -29.03
N PHE A 45 13.37 -51.88 -28.49
CA PHE A 45 13.98 -50.80 -29.26
C PHE A 45 15.47 -51.04 -29.54
N THR A 46 15.97 -50.49 -30.64
CA THR A 46 17.38 -50.61 -31.08
C THR A 46 18.39 -50.10 -30.05
N PHE A 47 18.02 -49.17 -29.17
CA PHE A 47 18.86 -48.62 -28.11
C PHE A 47 19.17 -49.61 -26.98
N GLY A 48 18.33 -50.65 -26.79
CA GLY A 48 18.49 -51.64 -25.72
C GLY A 48 19.76 -52.49 -25.81
N ARG A 49 20.47 -52.46 -26.94
CA ARG A 49 21.72 -53.19 -27.17
C ARG A 49 22.98 -52.45 -26.74
N VAL A 50 22.89 -51.13 -26.52
CA VAL A 50 24.07 -50.26 -26.32
C VAL A 50 24.17 -49.77 -24.87
N LEU A 51 23.05 -49.57 -24.20
CA LEU A 51 23.01 -48.94 -22.87
C LEU A 51 22.21 -49.80 -21.88
N ARG A 52 22.76 -49.98 -20.67
CA ARG A 52 22.07 -50.69 -19.57
C ARG A 52 20.75 -50.01 -19.26
N TYR A 53 19.72 -50.81 -19.00
CA TYR A 53 18.37 -50.31 -18.69
C TYR A 53 18.35 -49.32 -17.53
N ASP A 54 19.08 -49.59 -16.44
CA ASP A 54 19.15 -48.70 -15.28
C ASP A 54 19.65 -47.29 -15.63
N ILE A 55 20.68 -47.21 -16.48
CA ILE A 55 21.27 -45.95 -16.93
C ILE A 55 20.29 -45.23 -17.85
N PHE A 56 19.63 -45.97 -18.76
CA PHE A 56 18.64 -45.40 -19.67
C PHE A 56 17.46 -44.80 -18.90
N LEU A 57 16.94 -45.54 -17.92
CA LEU A 57 15.83 -45.13 -17.10
C LEU A 57 16.16 -43.85 -16.33
N PHE A 58 17.32 -43.82 -15.67
CA PHE A 58 17.78 -42.63 -14.93
C PHE A 58 17.92 -41.41 -15.83
N VAL A 59 18.65 -41.54 -16.95
CA VAL A 59 18.88 -40.42 -17.88
C VAL A 59 17.58 -39.93 -18.49
N THR A 60 16.71 -40.84 -18.93
CA THR A 60 15.42 -40.49 -19.53
C THR A 60 14.52 -39.79 -18.50
N ALA A 61 14.44 -40.31 -17.28
CA ALA A 61 13.69 -39.68 -16.20
C ALA A 61 14.21 -38.28 -15.89
N SER A 62 15.54 -38.10 -15.79
CA SER A 62 16.14 -36.78 -15.56
C SER A 62 15.88 -35.79 -16.70
N LEU A 63 15.98 -36.23 -17.96
CA LEU A 63 15.69 -35.38 -19.12
C LEU A 63 14.21 -34.97 -19.19
N VAL A 64 13.31 -35.91 -18.93
CA VAL A 64 11.86 -35.66 -18.89
C VAL A 64 11.54 -34.69 -17.75
N GLN A 65 12.09 -34.91 -16.55
CA GLN A 65 11.90 -34.02 -15.41
C GLN A 65 12.38 -32.60 -15.73
N LEU A 66 13.59 -32.45 -16.27
CA LEU A 66 14.11 -31.15 -16.68
C LEU A 66 13.21 -30.46 -17.70
N LEU A 67 12.75 -31.19 -18.73
CA LEU A 67 11.86 -30.65 -19.75
C LEU A 67 10.52 -30.18 -19.17
N ILE A 68 9.95 -30.94 -18.23
CA ILE A 68 8.73 -30.57 -17.51
C ILE A 68 8.96 -29.30 -16.69
N THR A 69 10.02 -29.24 -15.88
CA THR A 69 10.35 -28.06 -15.06
C THR A 69 10.48 -26.82 -15.92
N VAL A 70 11.19 -26.92 -17.05
CA VAL A 70 11.37 -25.83 -18.02
C VAL A 70 10.02 -25.42 -18.63
N LEU A 71 9.20 -26.38 -19.04
CA LEU A 71 7.88 -26.10 -19.63
C LEU A 71 6.93 -25.42 -18.63
N VAL A 72 6.87 -25.90 -17.38
CA VAL A 72 6.05 -25.30 -16.32
C VAL A 72 6.56 -23.89 -15.98
N PHE A 73 7.87 -23.69 -15.94
CA PHE A 73 8.48 -22.36 -15.77
C PHE A 73 8.05 -21.39 -16.87
N PHE A 74 8.17 -21.78 -18.14
CA PHE A 74 7.78 -20.93 -19.25
C PHE A 74 6.28 -20.63 -19.23
N LEU A 75 5.44 -21.62 -18.93
CA LEU A 75 3.99 -21.41 -18.81
C LEU A 75 3.66 -20.37 -17.73
N TRP A 76 4.29 -20.49 -16.56
CA TRP A 76 4.14 -19.52 -15.47
C TRP A 76 4.69 -18.14 -15.85
N HIS A 77 5.87 -18.06 -16.48
CA HIS A 77 6.51 -16.80 -16.84
C HIS A 77 5.75 -16.00 -17.89
N SER A 78 5.03 -16.70 -18.78
CA SER A 78 4.27 -16.12 -19.89
C SER A 78 2.96 -15.45 -19.48
N GLU A 79 2.54 -15.60 -18.22
CA GLU A 79 1.29 -15.05 -17.72
C GLU A 79 1.54 -13.76 -16.93
N GLU A 80 0.92 -12.66 -17.36
CA GLU A 80 1.04 -11.35 -16.71
C GLU A 80 -0.27 -10.54 -16.82
N TYR A 81 -0.47 -9.64 -15.86
CA TYR A 81 -1.55 -8.67 -15.87
C TYR A 81 -0.97 -7.27 -15.91
N ARG A 82 -1.42 -6.43 -16.84
CA ARG A 82 -0.98 -5.04 -16.99
C ARG A 82 -2.12 -4.11 -16.61
N VAL A 83 -1.94 -3.37 -15.54
CA VAL A 83 -2.88 -2.33 -15.09
C VAL A 83 -2.48 -1.01 -15.75
N LYS A 84 -3.36 -0.47 -16.58
CA LYS A 84 -3.25 0.86 -17.19
C LYS A 84 -4.28 1.81 -16.56
N GLU A 85 -4.25 3.07 -16.96
CA GLU A 85 -5.17 4.11 -16.45
C GLU A 85 -6.66 3.81 -16.67
N LYS A 86 -7.02 3.11 -17.77
CA LYS A 86 -8.42 2.89 -18.17
C LYS A 86 -8.81 1.43 -18.24
N GLU A 87 -7.84 0.52 -18.26
CA GLU A 87 -8.07 -0.90 -18.51
C GLU A 87 -7.05 -1.78 -17.79
N ILE A 88 -7.43 -3.03 -17.56
CA ILE A 88 -6.53 -4.11 -17.15
C ILE A 88 -6.45 -5.12 -18.29
N ILE A 89 -5.23 -5.44 -18.71
CA ILE A 89 -4.97 -6.42 -19.77
C ILE A 89 -4.35 -7.67 -19.15
N HIS A 90 -4.97 -8.82 -19.38
CA HIS A 90 -4.37 -10.12 -19.09
C HIS A 90 -3.74 -10.69 -20.35
N ARG A 91 -2.44 -10.94 -20.27
CA ARG A 91 -1.65 -11.56 -21.33
C ARG A 91 -1.23 -12.96 -20.90
N ARG A 92 -1.44 -13.94 -21.77
CA ARG A 92 -0.98 -15.32 -21.57
C ARG A 92 -0.65 -16.01 -22.89
N GLY A 93 0.32 -16.92 -22.86
CA GLY A 93 0.61 -17.84 -23.97
C GLY A 93 2.09 -17.95 -24.31
N LEU A 94 2.51 -19.16 -24.68
CA LEU A 94 3.89 -19.48 -25.12
C LEU A 94 4.09 -19.22 -26.62
N TRP A 95 3.11 -19.60 -27.43
CA TRP A 95 3.11 -19.46 -28.89
C TRP A 95 1.90 -18.64 -29.33
N GLY A 96 2.03 -17.32 -29.22
CA GLY A 96 0.97 -16.35 -29.49
C GLY A 96 0.36 -15.79 -28.20
N THR A 97 0.45 -14.47 -28.04
CA THR A 97 -0.10 -13.75 -26.87
C THR A 97 -1.61 -13.63 -27.01
N LYS A 98 -2.36 -14.34 -26.16
CA LYS A 98 -3.80 -14.10 -25.99
C LYS A 98 -3.97 -12.94 -25.01
N GLU A 99 -4.66 -11.90 -25.45
CA GLU A 99 -4.95 -10.73 -24.63
C GLU A 99 -6.44 -10.65 -24.31
N LYS A 100 -6.77 -10.43 -23.04
CA LYS A 100 -8.12 -10.10 -22.60
C LYS A 100 -8.08 -8.78 -21.83
N SER A 101 -8.80 -7.77 -22.30
CA SER A 101 -8.87 -6.45 -21.68
C SER A 101 -10.19 -6.23 -20.95
N ILE A 102 -10.14 -5.56 -19.80
CA ILE A 102 -11.30 -5.14 -19.03
C ILE A 102 -11.18 -3.66 -18.74
N MET A 103 -12.24 -2.90 -19.05
CA MET A 103 -12.29 -1.47 -18.79
C MET A 103 -12.56 -1.22 -17.30
N LEU A 104 -11.72 -0.39 -16.67
CA LEU A 104 -11.81 -0.07 -15.23
C LEU A 104 -13.13 0.63 -14.88
N LYS A 105 -13.68 1.44 -15.78
CA LYS A 105 -14.99 2.08 -15.61
C LYS A 105 -16.16 1.10 -15.42
N ASN A 106 -15.98 -0.16 -15.85
CA ASN A 106 -17.00 -1.19 -15.69
C ASN A 106 -16.84 -1.96 -14.38
N VAL A 107 -15.72 -1.78 -13.66
CA VAL A 107 -15.44 -2.45 -12.39
C VAL A 107 -16.25 -1.78 -11.29
N SER A 108 -17.02 -2.57 -10.54
CA SER A 108 -17.87 -2.10 -9.44
C SER A 108 -17.19 -2.21 -8.08
N SER A 109 -16.47 -3.32 -7.85
CA SER A 109 -15.71 -3.54 -6.62
C SER A 109 -14.45 -4.39 -6.86
N VAL A 110 -13.47 -4.21 -5.97
CA VAL A 110 -12.18 -4.90 -5.98
C VAL A 110 -11.99 -5.56 -4.62
N GLU A 111 -11.92 -6.89 -4.59
CA GLU A 111 -11.83 -7.67 -3.35
C GLU A 111 -10.51 -8.44 -3.23
N TYR A 112 -9.88 -8.26 -2.06
CA TYR A 112 -8.83 -9.07 -1.45
C TYR A 112 -9.28 -10.48 -1.02
N LYS A 113 -9.05 -11.59 -1.73
CA LYS A 113 -9.39 -12.93 -1.22
C LYS A 113 -8.18 -13.85 -1.06
N ARG A 114 -8.12 -14.55 0.08
CA ARG A 114 -7.11 -15.56 0.38
C ARG A 114 -7.73 -16.72 1.14
N SER A 115 -7.39 -17.94 0.75
CA SER A 115 -7.66 -19.16 1.51
C SER A 115 -6.61 -19.36 2.62
N PRO A 116 -6.83 -20.25 3.61
CA PRO A 116 -5.88 -20.48 4.71
C PRO A 116 -4.47 -20.86 4.25
N LEU A 117 -4.37 -21.68 3.20
CA LEU A 117 -3.08 -22.07 2.61
C LEU A 117 -2.39 -20.87 1.94
N GLU A 118 -3.15 -20.05 1.24
CA GLU A 118 -2.65 -18.84 0.58
C GLU A 118 -2.20 -17.78 1.60
N PHE A 119 -2.90 -17.66 2.72
CA PHE A 119 -2.51 -16.80 3.84
C PHE A 119 -1.13 -17.20 4.39
N LEU A 120 -0.91 -18.50 4.62
CA LEU A 120 0.38 -19.00 5.11
C LEU A 120 1.52 -18.75 4.12
N LEU A 121 1.23 -18.82 2.82
CA LEU A 121 2.22 -18.69 1.75
C LEU A 121 2.39 -17.24 1.23
N GLY A 122 1.67 -16.27 1.80
CA GLY A 122 1.86 -14.84 1.50
C GLY A 122 1.34 -14.35 0.13
N TYR A 123 0.56 -15.16 -0.59
CA TYR A 123 -0.06 -14.77 -1.86
C TYR A 123 -1.59 -14.85 -1.78
N GLY A 124 -2.30 -14.30 -2.77
CA GLY A 124 -3.76 -14.42 -2.82
C GLY A 124 -4.37 -14.03 -4.16
N THR A 125 -5.69 -13.90 -4.20
CA THR A 125 -6.46 -13.64 -5.42
C THR A 125 -7.20 -12.32 -5.31
N ILE A 126 -7.00 -11.45 -6.31
CA ILE A 126 -7.76 -10.20 -6.46
C ILE A 126 -8.96 -10.50 -7.34
N VAL A 127 -10.15 -10.15 -6.85
CA VAL A 127 -11.43 -10.36 -7.54
C VAL A 127 -11.97 -9.02 -7.98
N LEU A 128 -12.20 -8.86 -9.28
CA LEU A 128 -12.82 -7.67 -9.87
C LEU A 128 -14.24 -8.01 -10.28
N TRP A 129 -15.21 -7.35 -9.65
CA TRP A 129 -16.61 -7.44 -10.03
C TRP A 129 -16.91 -6.37 -11.08
N SER A 130 -17.66 -6.72 -12.13
CA SER A 130 -18.01 -5.76 -13.19
C SER A 130 -19.52 -5.57 -13.29
N ASN A 131 -19.95 -4.33 -13.47
CA ASN A 131 -21.34 -3.98 -13.70
C ASN A 131 -21.78 -4.57 -15.06
N GLY A 132 -22.80 -5.43 -15.03
CA GLY A 132 -23.41 -6.02 -16.23
C GLY A 132 -22.83 -7.35 -16.70
N SER A 133 -21.73 -7.86 -16.11
CA SER A 133 -21.25 -9.23 -16.37
C SER A 133 -21.38 -10.08 -15.11
N GLY A 134 -22.18 -11.14 -15.15
CA GLY A 134 -22.37 -12.06 -14.01
C GLY A 134 -21.13 -12.88 -13.62
N THR A 135 -19.99 -12.70 -14.30
CA THR A 135 -18.74 -13.41 -13.99
C THR A 135 -17.66 -12.43 -13.53
N PRO A 136 -17.10 -12.60 -12.32
CA PRO A 136 -15.99 -11.78 -11.86
C PRO A 136 -14.70 -12.13 -12.60
N PHE A 137 -13.82 -11.16 -12.70
CA PHE A 137 -12.48 -11.36 -13.24
C PHE A 137 -11.48 -11.58 -12.11
N TYR A 138 -10.62 -12.60 -12.28
CA TYR A 138 -9.69 -13.04 -11.25
C TYR A 138 -8.24 -12.76 -11.66
N ILE A 139 -7.52 -12.05 -10.80
CA ILE A 139 -6.06 -11.97 -10.83
C ILE A 139 -5.56 -12.90 -9.73
N ARG A 140 -5.16 -14.10 -10.12
CA ARG A 140 -4.90 -15.19 -9.19
C ARG A 140 -3.45 -15.21 -8.73
N SER A 141 -3.28 -15.63 -7.49
CA SER A 141 -1.99 -15.98 -6.90
C SER A 141 -0.94 -14.89 -7.02
N VAL A 142 -1.32 -13.68 -6.64
CA VAL A 142 -0.47 -12.50 -6.62
C VAL A 142 0.23 -12.42 -5.27
N ASP A 143 1.56 -12.30 -5.30
CA ASP A 143 2.36 -12.03 -4.11
C ASP A 143 2.07 -10.61 -3.59
N GLN A 144 1.94 -10.44 -2.28
CA GLN A 144 1.49 -9.19 -1.66
C GLN A 144 0.24 -8.60 -2.35
N GLY A 145 -0.71 -9.47 -2.73
CA GLY A 145 -1.86 -9.12 -3.57
C GLY A 145 -2.74 -8.00 -3.01
N GLU A 146 -2.66 -7.73 -1.71
CA GLU A 146 -3.28 -6.58 -1.09
C GLU A 146 -2.78 -5.26 -1.69
N ILE A 147 -1.46 -5.07 -1.88
CA ILE A 147 -0.88 -3.83 -2.44
C ILE A 147 -1.48 -3.56 -3.82
N TYR A 148 -1.43 -4.57 -4.69
CA TYR A 148 -1.98 -4.50 -6.04
C TYR A 148 -3.49 -4.30 -6.06
N ALA A 149 -4.23 -4.89 -5.12
CA ALA A 149 -5.66 -4.66 -5.01
C ALA A 149 -5.97 -3.18 -4.75
N ASN A 150 -5.16 -2.48 -3.95
CA ASN A 150 -5.37 -1.04 -3.72
C ASN A 150 -4.96 -0.20 -4.91
N ILE A 151 -3.85 -0.54 -5.57
CA ILE A 151 -3.46 0.14 -6.82
C ILE A 151 -4.59 0.03 -7.85
N ILE A 152 -5.24 -1.13 -7.93
CA ILE A 152 -6.39 -1.32 -8.81
C ILE A 152 -7.61 -0.53 -8.32
N LYS A 153 -7.90 -0.49 -7.01
CA LYS A 153 -8.97 0.37 -6.46
C LYS A 153 -8.74 1.84 -6.82
N ASP A 154 -7.55 2.36 -6.56
CA ASP A 154 -7.18 3.74 -6.89
C ASP A 154 -7.36 4.03 -8.39
N ALA A 155 -6.95 3.08 -9.25
CA ALA A 155 -7.13 3.21 -10.69
C ALA A 155 -8.61 3.17 -11.11
N VAL A 156 -9.45 2.36 -10.44
CA VAL A 156 -10.91 2.32 -10.65
C VAL A 156 -11.56 3.63 -10.22
N ASP A 157 -11.22 4.15 -9.04
CA ASP A 157 -11.79 5.39 -8.52
C ASP A 157 -11.43 6.59 -9.39
N LEU A 158 -10.18 6.65 -9.87
CA LEU A 158 -9.74 7.61 -10.89
C LEU A 158 -10.54 7.46 -12.19
N ALA A 159 -10.75 6.24 -12.68
CA ALA A 159 -11.50 6.00 -13.92
C ALA A 159 -13.00 6.33 -13.79
N LEU A 160 -13.56 6.29 -12.58
CA LEU A 160 -14.96 6.58 -12.28
C LEU A 160 -15.20 8.05 -11.89
N ASN A 161 -14.17 8.91 -11.88
CA ASN A 161 -14.23 10.28 -11.36
C ASN A 161 -14.86 10.35 -9.95
N ARG A 162 -14.68 9.29 -9.15
CA ARG A 162 -15.08 9.34 -7.74
C ARG A 162 -14.10 10.29 -7.04
N PRO A 163 -14.56 11.22 -6.19
CA PRO A 163 -13.65 11.96 -5.33
C PRO A 163 -12.81 10.93 -4.58
N ARG A 164 -11.48 11.04 -4.66
CA ARG A 164 -10.50 10.17 -4.00
C ARG A 164 -10.97 9.91 -2.56
N GLU A 165 -11.54 8.75 -2.29
CA GLU A 165 -11.58 8.24 -0.93
C GLU A 165 -10.14 7.91 -0.58
N ALA A 166 -9.55 8.78 0.25
CA ALA A 166 -8.25 8.72 0.92
C ALA A 166 -7.27 7.63 0.43
N ALA A 167 -6.17 8.11 -0.16
CA ALA A 167 -4.96 7.35 -0.43
C ALA A 167 -4.63 6.40 0.72
N LYS A 168 -4.29 5.15 0.39
CA LYS A 168 -3.96 4.14 1.39
C LYS A 168 -2.76 4.62 2.22
N ARG A 169 -3.06 4.89 3.49
CA ARG A 169 -2.17 5.32 4.57
C ARG A 169 -0.93 4.42 4.59
N LEU A 170 0.26 5.01 4.69
CA LEU A 170 1.39 4.26 5.24
C LEU A 170 0.96 3.80 6.65
N PRO A 171 1.14 2.52 7.01
CA PRO A 171 0.97 2.08 8.39
C PRO A 171 1.71 3.06 9.31
N VAL A 172 1.08 3.54 10.39
CA VAL A 172 1.72 4.51 11.32
C VAL A 172 3.09 4.03 11.77
N LEU A 173 3.28 2.70 11.88
CA LEU A 173 4.57 2.11 12.22
C LEU A 173 5.66 2.41 11.19
N ASP A 174 5.35 2.42 9.90
CA ASP A 174 6.31 2.77 8.84
C ASP A 174 6.69 4.26 8.93
N MET A 175 5.71 5.14 9.21
CA MET A 175 5.99 6.57 9.45
C MET A 175 6.91 6.77 10.67
N ILE A 176 6.69 6.03 11.75
CA ILE A 176 7.56 6.08 12.94
C ILE A 176 9.00 5.66 12.58
N LEU A 177 9.15 4.63 11.74
CA LEU A 177 10.46 4.14 11.29
C LEU A 177 11.17 5.11 10.34
N GLU A 178 10.43 5.84 9.51
CA GLU A 178 10.97 6.90 8.64
C GLU A 178 11.59 8.06 9.45
N GLY A 179 11.02 8.35 10.63
CA GLY A 179 11.46 9.43 11.50
C GLY A 179 11.03 10.82 11.02
N GLU A 180 11.28 11.85 11.82
CA GLU A 180 10.88 13.21 11.46
C GLU A 180 11.62 13.73 10.20
N HIS A 181 10.86 14.30 9.28
CA HIS A 181 11.38 14.94 8.07
C HIS A 181 10.45 16.05 7.60
N GLY A 182 10.75 16.70 6.47
CA GLY A 182 10.00 17.89 6.05
C GLY A 182 8.48 17.74 5.86
N LYS A 183 7.96 16.51 5.76
CA LYS A 183 6.53 16.20 5.65
C LYS A 183 5.99 15.35 6.81
N LEU A 184 6.79 15.09 7.84
CA LEU A 184 6.40 14.27 8.98
C LEU A 184 6.97 14.87 10.27
N GLU A 185 6.10 15.21 11.20
CA GLU A 185 6.45 15.81 12.49
C GLU A 185 5.84 14.98 13.62
N PHE A 186 6.61 14.72 14.68
CA PHE A 186 6.14 14.02 15.87
C PHE A 186 5.85 15.00 17.00
N LYS A 187 4.82 14.66 17.78
CA LYS A 187 4.51 15.29 19.07
C LYS A 187 4.13 14.20 20.05
N GLN A 188 4.76 14.24 21.21
CA GLN A 188 4.42 13.30 22.29
C GLN A 188 2.98 13.51 22.75
N THR A 189 2.58 14.77 22.95
CA THR A 189 1.23 15.19 23.35
C THR A 189 0.83 16.42 22.55
N PHE A 190 -0.48 16.67 22.45
CA PHE A 190 -1.00 17.87 21.79
C PHE A 190 -1.05 19.08 22.72
N ARG A 191 -1.49 18.85 23.97
CA ARG A 191 -1.74 19.90 24.96
C ARG A 191 -1.31 19.55 26.37
N TRP A 192 -1.09 18.27 26.69
CA TRP A 192 -0.66 17.89 28.03
C TRP A 192 0.85 18.10 28.26
N ASP A 193 1.22 18.98 29.19
CA ASP A 193 2.60 19.14 29.62
C ASP A 193 2.87 18.29 30.87
N ALA A 194 3.67 17.24 30.71
CA ALA A 194 4.04 16.32 31.78
C ALA A 194 4.84 16.99 32.92
N LYS A 195 5.53 18.12 32.65
CA LYS A 195 6.31 18.83 33.68
C LYS A 195 5.40 19.62 34.60
N SER A 196 4.47 20.40 34.04
CA SER A 196 3.51 21.20 34.81
C SER A 196 2.28 20.40 35.26
N LYS A 197 2.08 19.19 34.72
CA LYS A 197 0.89 18.34 34.93
C LYS A 197 -0.42 19.09 34.63
N ALA A 198 -0.40 19.88 33.57
CA ALA A 198 -1.52 20.72 33.16
C ALA A 198 -1.58 20.85 31.63
N SER A 199 -2.71 21.35 31.13
CA SER A 199 -2.84 21.71 29.73
C SER A 199 -2.03 22.97 29.41
N SER A 200 -1.17 22.91 28.41
CA SER A 200 -0.33 24.01 27.92
C SER A 200 -0.83 24.54 26.59
N LYS A 201 -1.06 25.84 26.51
CA LYS A 201 -1.38 26.53 25.25
C LYS A 201 -0.15 26.64 24.34
N GLU A 202 1.04 26.56 24.91
CA GLU A 202 2.31 26.56 24.19
C GLU A 202 2.46 25.28 23.36
N LEU A 203 2.06 24.13 23.90
CA LEU A 203 2.02 22.86 23.16
C LEU A 203 1.00 22.90 22.01
N GLU A 204 -0.20 23.41 22.27
CA GLU A 204 -1.23 23.61 21.24
C GLU A 204 -0.71 24.53 20.12
N ARG A 205 -0.07 25.65 20.50
CA ARG A 205 0.57 26.57 19.56
C ARG A 205 1.68 25.90 18.76
N ALA A 206 2.51 25.06 19.38
CA ALA A 206 3.57 24.33 18.70
C ALA A 206 3.01 23.37 17.65
N ALA A 207 1.95 22.64 17.98
CA ALA A 207 1.25 21.77 17.03
C ALA A 207 0.61 22.57 15.89
N MET A 208 -0.11 23.66 16.20
CA MET A 208 -0.73 24.52 15.18
C MET A 208 0.31 25.20 14.27
N LYS A 209 1.49 25.54 14.81
CA LYS A 209 2.61 26.06 14.02
C LYS A 209 3.04 25.06 12.94
N SER A 210 3.14 23.77 13.29
CA SER A 210 3.44 22.72 12.30
C SER A 210 2.34 22.56 11.26
N VAL A 211 1.07 22.59 11.69
CA VAL A 211 -0.09 22.54 10.77
C VAL A 211 -0.09 23.73 9.80
N ALA A 212 0.12 24.96 10.29
CA ALA A 212 0.20 26.15 9.46
C ALA A 212 1.36 26.07 8.45
N ALA A 213 2.52 25.55 8.87
CA ALA A 213 3.66 25.36 7.99
C ALA A 213 3.40 24.31 6.90
N PHE A 214 2.71 23.20 7.22
CA PHE A 214 2.30 22.21 6.22
C PHE A 214 1.31 22.79 5.21
N LEU A 215 0.32 23.57 5.68
CA LEU A 215 -0.63 24.28 4.80
C LEU A 215 0.08 25.23 3.82
N ASN A 216 1.15 25.90 4.24
CA ASN A 216 1.91 26.85 3.42
C ASN A 216 3.00 26.21 2.53
N THR A 217 3.16 24.89 2.57
CA THR A 217 4.19 24.16 1.83
C THR A 217 3.59 22.95 1.10
N GLU A 218 4.32 21.84 1.01
CA GLU A 218 3.91 20.65 0.26
C GLU A 218 2.92 19.75 1.02
N GLY A 219 2.34 20.23 2.11
CA GLY A 219 1.57 19.42 3.05
C GLY A 219 2.46 18.56 3.94
N GLY A 220 1.83 17.66 4.70
CA GLY A 220 2.53 16.75 5.58
C GLY A 220 1.61 16.12 6.62
N THR A 221 2.21 15.35 7.52
CA THR A 221 1.52 14.63 8.59
C THR A 221 2.12 15.04 9.93
N LEU A 222 1.25 15.37 10.88
CA LEU A 222 1.59 15.53 12.29
C LEU A 222 1.10 14.29 13.04
N LEU A 223 2.03 13.51 13.59
CA LEU A 223 1.71 12.38 14.48
C LEU A 223 1.74 12.84 15.92
N VAL A 224 0.65 12.62 16.65
CA VAL A 224 0.52 12.92 18.07
C VAL A 224 0.38 11.62 18.86
N GLY A 225 1.06 11.55 20.00
CA GLY A 225 1.16 10.32 20.80
C GLY A 225 2.46 9.56 20.54
N ILE A 226 3.45 10.17 19.89
CA ILE A 226 4.76 9.59 19.59
C ILE A 226 5.85 10.47 20.19
N THR A 227 6.77 9.89 20.97
CA THR A 227 7.90 10.64 21.52
C THR A 227 8.92 10.99 20.44
N ASP A 228 9.79 11.97 20.71
CA ASP A 228 10.90 12.33 19.81
C ASP A 228 11.84 11.13 19.49
N ALA A 229 11.83 10.10 20.33
CA ALA A 229 12.57 8.85 20.13
C ALA A 229 11.80 7.79 19.31
N GLY A 230 10.64 8.15 18.75
CA GLY A 230 9.78 7.24 17.98
C GLY A 230 9.04 6.20 18.84
N LYS A 231 8.88 6.40 20.15
CA LYS A 231 8.14 5.48 21.01
C LYS A 231 6.67 5.85 21.11
N ILE A 232 5.81 4.85 21.19
CA ILE A 232 4.35 5.04 21.35
C ILE A 232 4.06 5.52 22.77
N HIS A 233 3.75 6.80 22.90
CA HIS A 233 3.31 7.45 24.14
C HIS A 233 1.81 7.23 24.37
N GLY A 234 1.01 7.54 23.35
CA GLY A 234 -0.46 7.49 23.37
C GLY A 234 -1.12 8.84 23.65
N MET A 235 -2.43 8.93 23.38
CA MET A 235 -3.24 10.15 23.53
C MET A 235 -3.96 10.29 24.89
N GLU A 236 -3.75 9.35 25.83
CA GLU A 236 -4.55 9.25 27.06
C GLU A 236 -4.51 10.53 27.92
N GLU A 237 -3.33 11.12 28.11
CA GLU A 237 -3.19 12.34 28.90
C GLU A 237 -3.88 13.55 28.23
N ASP A 238 -3.83 13.62 26.90
CA ASP A 238 -4.55 14.64 26.14
C ASP A 238 -6.06 14.46 26.31
N TYR A 239 -6.58 13.23 26.25
CA TYR A 239 -7.99 12.92 26.49
C TYR A 239 -8.43 13.31 27.91
N GLN A 240 -7.65 12.95 28.92
CA GLN A 240 -8.00 13.25 30.32
C GLN A 240 -8.06 14.75 30.62
N SER A 241 -7.33 15.56 29.86
CA SER A 241 -7.34 17.03 29.97
C SER A 241 -8.59 17.71 29.40
N LEU A 242 -9.45 16.96 28.69
CA LEU A 242 -10.63 17.48 27.98
C LEU A 242 -11.92 17.25 28.77
N VAL A 243 -12.95 18.04 28.45
CA VAL A 243 -14.31 17.85 29.01
C VAL A 243 -14.87 16.50 28.58
N ARG A 244 -14.76 16.20 27.27
CA ARG A 244 -15.08 14.89 26.70
C ARG A 244 -13.75 14.14 26.52
N LYS A 245 -13.58 13.06 27.28
CA LYS A 245 -12.29 12.36 27.44
C LYS A 245 -12.12 11.21 26.45
N ASP A 246 -12.33 11.49 25.17
CA ASP A 246 -12.26 10.51 24.08
C ASP A 246 -11.77 11.15 22.77
N ARG A 247 -11.69 10.33 21.72
CA ARG A 247 -11.28 10.72 20.35
C ARG A 247 -12.11 11.90 19.81
N ASP A 248 -13.43 11.85 19.97
CA ASP A 248 -14.33 12.89 19.49
C ASP A 248 -14.12 14.21 20.27
N GLY A 249 -13.88 14.12 21.58
CA GLY A 249 -13.52 15.26 22.40
C GLY A 249 -12.24 15.92 21.93
N PHE A 250 -11.23 15.13 21.58
CA PHE A 250 -10.00 15.63 21.00
C PHE A 250 -10.20 16.28 19.63
N GLU A 251 -10.94 15.64 18.72
CA GLU A 251 -11.18 16.19 17.38
C GLU A 251 -11.93 17.52 17.44
N ASN A 252 -12.89 17.65 18.35
CA ASN A 252 -13.60 18.90 18.60
C ASN A 252 -12.65 20.00 19.10
N HIS A 253 -11.79 19.68 20.07
CA HIS A 253 -10.82 20.63 20.61
C HIS A 253 -9.79 21.04 19.56
N PHE A 254 -9.24 20.09 18.81
CA PHE A 254 -8.34 20.36 17.69
C PHE A 254 -9.00 21.29 16.66
N SER A 255 -10.26 21.01 16.30
CA SER A 255 -11.03 21.85 15.37
C SER A 255 -11.25 23.28 15.92
N GLN A 256 -11.41 23.43 17.24
CA GLN A 256 -11.43 24.74 17.88
C GLN A 256 -10.07 25.45 17.82
N CYS A 257 -8.95 24.74 18.04
CA CYS A 257 -7.61 25.32 17.87
C CYS A 257 -7.40 25.79 16.42
N VAL A 258 -7.76 24.99 15.43
CA VAL A 258 -7.70 25.38 14.01
C VAL A 258 -8.55 26.63 13.75
N LYS A 259 -9.81 26.66 14.23
CA LYS A 259 -10.70 27.81 14.07
C LYS A 259 -10.12 29.10 14.65
N HIS A 260 -9.53 29.05 15.85
CA HIS A 260 -9.06 30.24 16.56
C HIS A 260 -7.66 30.69 16.14
N MET A 261 -6.76 29.75 15.85
CA MET A 261 -5.35 30.04 15.57
C MET A 261 -5.02 30.08 14.09
N ILE A 262 -5.80 29.47 13.21
CA ILE A 262 -5.49 29.39 11.78
C ILE A 262 -6.61 30.05 10.98
N GLY A 263 -7.82 29.49 11.08
CA GLY A 263 -8.98 29.91 10.31
C GLY A 263 -9.83 28.70 9.95
N ILE A 264 -11.16 28.84 10.03
CA ILE A 264 -12.10 27.73 9.82
C ILE A 264 -12.06 27.22 8.37
N GLU A 265 -11.75 28.09 7.42
CA GLU A 265 -11.60 27.80 6.00
C GLU A 265 -10.49 26.79 5.71
N SER A 266 -9.48 26.69 6.59
CA SER A 266 -8.37 25.75 6.44
C SER A 266 -8.73 24.33 6.88
N ARG A 267 -9.84 24.14 7.61
CA ARG A 267 -10.26 22.82 8.14
C ARG A 267 -10.51 21.79 7.04
N GLN A 268 -10.91 22.23 5.83
CA GLN A 268 -11.15 21.35 4.68
C GLN A 268 -9.86 20.71 4.13
N TYR A 269 -8.69 21.25 4.47
CA TYR A 269 -7.38 20.73 4.06
C TYR A 269 -6.72 19.87 5.15
N ILE A 270 -7.42 19.63 6.26
CA ILE A 270 -6.90 18.91 7.42
C ILE A 270 -7.81 17.72 7.71
N SER A 271 -7.23 16.51 7.73
CA SER A 271 -7.91 15.27 8.11
C SER A 271 -7.33 14.77 9.43
N VAL A 272 -8.19 14.37 10.36
CA VAL A 272 -7.79 13.83 11.68
C VAL A 272 -8.22 12.38 11.74
N LEU A 273 -7.28 11.50 12.06
CA LEU A 273 -7.45 10.06 12.08
C LEU A 273 -6.83 9.50 13.36
N PHE A 274 -7.32 8.35 13.81
CA PHE A 274 -6.78 7.66 14.97
C PHE A 274 -6.46 6.22 14.60
N GLU A 275 -5.27 5.77 14.99
CA GLU A 275 -4.88 4.36 14.92
C GLU A 275 -4.52 3.86 16.31
N LYS A 276 -4.84 2.60 16.56
CA LYS A 276 -4.53 1.94 17.83
C LYS A 276 -3.31 1.05 17.63
N ILE A 277 -2.26 1.30 18.41
CA ILE A 277 -1.01 0.54 18.42
C ILE A 277 -0.66 0.21 19.87
N ASP A 278 -0.43 -1.06 20.18
CA ASP A 278 -0.19 -1.53 21.55
C ASP A 278 -1.25 -1.04 22.56
N GLU A 279 -2.53 -1.12 22.18
CA GLU A 279 -3.70 -0.64 22.93
C GLU A 279 -3.72 0.87 23.23
N LYS A 280 -2.78 1.64 22.68
CA LYS A 280 -2.73 3.10 22.79
C LYS A 280 -3.19 3.74 21.49
N ASP A 281 -3.95 4.82 21.61
CA ASP A 281 -4.34 5.63 20.46
C ASP A 281 -3.20 6.57 20.07
N VAL A 282 -2.91 6.63 18.77
CA VAL A 282 -2.03 7.60 18.11
C VAL A 282 -2.90 8.40 17.15
N CYS A 283 -2.76 9.72 17.18
CA CYS A 283 -3.51 10.63 16.32
C CYS A 283 -2.67 11.02 15.11
N LEU A 284 -3.22 10.86 13.92
CA LEU A 284 -2.63 11.31 12.66
C LEU A 284 -3.39 12.51 12.16
N ILE A 285 -2.67 13.59 11.88
CA ILE A 285 -3.24 14.82 11.36
C ILE A 285 -2.62 15.07 9.99
N GLU A 286 -3.33 14.66 8.95
CA GLU A 286 -2.91 14.81 7.55
C GLU A 286 -3.31 16.19 7.04
N VAL A 287 -2.34 16.92 6.50
CA VAL A 287 -2.49 18.30 6.06
C VAL A 287 -2.14 18.39 4.58
N SER A 288 -3.11 18.81 3.77
CA SER A 288 -2.90 19.11 2.34
C SER A 288 -2.47 20.57 2.15
N PRO A 289 -1.68 20.89 1.10
CA PRO A 289 -1.35 22.28 0.75
C PRO A 289 -2.60 23.15 0.62
N SER A 290 -2.57 24.33 1.22
CA SER A 290 -3.63 25.33 1.06
C SER A 290 -3.47 26.05 -0.28
N PRO A 291 -4.56 26.35 -1.01
CA PRO A 291 -4.51 27.17 -2.22
C PRO A 291 -4.30 28.66 -1.92
N LYS A 292 -4.24 29.05 -0.64
CA LYS A 292 -4.03 30.42 -0.18
C LYS A 292 -3.04 30.46 0.99
N PRO A 293 -2.33 31.59 1.19
CA PRO A 293 -1.44 31.78 2.34
C PRO A 293 -2.21 31.65 3.67
N VAL A 294 -1.61 30.95 4.62
CA VAL A 294 -2.18 30.68 5.95
C VAL A 294 -1.31 31.30 7.04
N TYR A 295 -1.92 32.09 7.92
CA TYR A 295 -1.24 32.72 9.04
C TYR A 295 -1.66 32.08 10.37
N LEU A 296 -0.71 31.92 11.28
CA LEU A 296 -0.97 31.50 12.65
C LEU A 296 -1.22 32.74 13.51
N LYS A 297 -2.40 32.81 14.12
CA LYS A 297 -2.84 33.85 15.05
C LYS A 297 -2.55 33.44 16.48
N ALA A 298 -1.79 34.26 17.18
CA ALA A 298 -1.52 34.04 18.60
C ALA A 298 -1.09 35.34 19.28
N ASN A 299 -1.57 35.56 20.51
CA ASN A 299 -1.24 36.74 21.32
C ASN A 299 -1.45 38.09 20.60
N GLY A 300 -2.44 38.16 19.70
CA GLY A 300 -2.75 39.37 18.92
C GLY A 300 -1.87 39.60 17.70
N ASN A 301 -0.91 38.71 17.41
CA ASN A 301 -0.04 38.79 16.24
C ASN A 301 -0.38 37.68 15.22
N GLU A 302 -0.09 37.97 13.95
CA GLU A 302 -0.14 36.99 12.86
C GLU A 302 1.29 36.63 12.45
N GLU A 303 1.59 35.34 12.44
CA GLU A 303 2.89 34.79 12.08
C GLU A 303 2.76 33.86 10.88
N PHE A 304 3.70 33.96 9.93
CA PHE A 304 3.72 33.10 8.75
C PHE A 304 4.84 32.06 8.88
N PHE A 305 4.49 30.78 8.76
CA PHE A 305 5.44 29.67 8.91
C PHE A 305 5.51 28.84 7.64
N ILE A 306 6.71 28.35 7.33
CA ILE A 306 6.98 27.38 6.27
C ILE A 306 7.83 26.23 6.79
N ARG A 307 7.78 25.08 6.11
CA ARG A 307 8.75 23.99 6.28
C ARG A 307 10.00 24.27 5.45
N THR A 308 11.15 24.19 6.10
CA THR A 308 12.47 24.27 5.47
C THR A 308 13.27 23.03 5.88
N GLY A 309 13.31 22.01 5.03
CA GLY A 309 13.78 20.69 5.44
C GLY A 309 12.94 20.15 6.60
N ASN A 310 13.55 19.64 7.67
CA ASN A 310 12.85 19.15 8.86
C ASN A 310 12.53 20.24 9.91
N THR A 311 12.59 21.52 9.55
CA THR A 311 12.39 22.61 10.52
C THR A 311 11.23 23.51 10.10
N THR A 312 10.54 24.06 11.10
CA THR A 312 9.46 25.03 10.89
C THR A 312 9.96 26.44 11.16
N SER A 313 10.17 27.20 10.08
CA SER A 313 10.78 28.53 10.09
C SER A 313 9.72 29.63 9.99
N PRO A 314 9.76 30.67 10.84
CA PRO A 314 8.98 31.88 10.61
C PRO A 314 9.60 32.67 9.46
N LEU A 315 8.76 33.25 8.60
CA LEU A 315 9.19 34.26 7.63
C LEU A 315 8.95 35.66 8.16
N LYS A 316 9.88 36.58 7.88
CA LYS A 316 9.67 38.01 8.14
C LYS A 316 8.65 38.56 7.15
N ILE A 317 7.94 39.62 7.53
CA ILE A 317 6.95 40.29 6.66
C ILE A 317 7.52 40.61 5.27
N SER A 318 8.78 41.03 5.20
CA SER A 318 9.48 41.32 3.93
C SER A 318 9.66 40.09 3.03
N GLU A 319 9.80 38.89 3.61
CA GLU A 319 10.01 37.62 2.91
C GLU A 319 8.67 36.96 2.54
N VAL A 320 7.63 37.19 3.34
CA VAL A 320 6.29 36.61 3.15
C VAL A 320 5.73 36.97 1.78
N ASN A 321 5.77 38.24 1.37
CA ASN A 321 5.23 38.66 0.07
C ASN A 321 5.96 37.97 -1.09
N SER A 322 7.30 37.93 -1.06
CA SER A 322 8.09 37.25 -2.09
C SER A 322 7.81 35.75 -2.13
N TYR A 323 7.64 35.12 -0.98
CA TYR A 323 7.27 33.70 -0.89
C TYR A 323 5.87 33.47 -1.49
N ILE A 324 4.88 34.27 -1.09
CA ILE A 324 3.50 34.15 -1.55
C ILE A 324 3.42 34.26 -3.07
N ASP A 325 4.09 35.27 -3.64
CA ASP A 325 4.16 35.46 -5.08
C ASP A 325 4.79 34.22 -5.72
N SER A 326 5.97 33.76 -5.28
CA SER A 326 6.62 32.60 -5.91
C SER A 326 5.81 31.28 -5.82
N HIS A 327 5.06 31.07 -4.73
CA HIS A 327 4.42 29.79 -4.42
C HIS A 327 3.00 29.70 -4.98
N TRP A 328 2.23 30.80 -4.94
CA TRP A 328 0.83 30.83 -5.40
C TRP A 328 0.59 31.65 -6.66
N SER A 329 1.56 32.46 -7.15
CA SER A 329 1.42 33.13 -8.45
C SER A 329 1.74 32.15 -9.60
N LYS A 330 0.71 31.38 -9.96
CA LYS A 330 0.56 30.82 -11.31
C LYS A 330 -0.84 31.17 -11.78
N THR A 331 -0.92 32.30 -12.48
CA THR A 331 -2.01 32.58 -13.44
C THR A 331 -1.62 31.98 -14.78
#